data_AF-A0A7N0TNU3-F1
#
_entry.id   AF-A0A7N0TNU3-F1
#
_cell.length_a   1.000
_cell.length_b   1.000
_cell.length_c   1.000
_cell.angle_alpha   90.00
_cell.angle_beta   90.00
_cell.angle_gamma   90.00
#
_symmetry.space_group_name_H-M   'P 1'
#
loop_
_entity.id
_entity.type
_entity.pdbx_description
1 polymer ?
#
loop_
_entity_poly.entity_id
_entity_poly.type
_entity_poly.pdbx_seq_one_letter_code
_entity_poly.pdbx_strand_id
1 'polypeptide(L)'
;MHNLIAPFRHRPRLLPFYELTRSVHRRAPKQPPPPPRPPPSPPKPPQKPETFTLHDTTWEDPYSWMSKLNDKVAMRHMDVYMEQEEKYTEAVMSDTDRLQSKLQSEMASRMAADLSTPPLRWGPWLYYRRVEEGKPYCVLCRRLAALNEEFMSYKSPSAGFDFRSGRKIEQKLVDYNVEADRFGGYAYEDQSEISPNHRYFAYLMYDRDKDFFKLSVRDLNSGVLFNKPQAEQVCNIAWAKDGQVLLYVVTDSNKRPYRMYCSTIGSSEEDVLLFDAPDNTAFLKIRHTKDFRFVTVKYYCAKWSKVYLMNAADPLSGMAIVWEGEPHVHCVLEHHQGYLYLFTNASREGKPVDHHYILRKPLEATSDISNWEPAFAEYQGLTLQDVDFCDSHMVLTTREGRSIKLCAVELPLPDGKHMFHLKELNHHFLPLPTYVSHIYPGPNYDYYSGTMRFTVSTPVVTEEPLICL
;
A
#
# COMPACT_ATOMS: atom_id res chain seq x y z
N MET A 1 6.59 40.01 -18.40
CA MET A 1 6.73 41.18 -19.29
C MET A 1 8.18 41.34 -19.70
N HIS A 2 8.39 41.78 -20.95
CA HIS A 2 9.67 41.90 -21.63
C HIS A 2 10.76 42.72 -20.91
N ASN A 3 12.00 42.31 -21.23
CA ASN A 3 13.29 43.00 -21.16
C ASN A 3 13.28 44.54 -21.11
N LEU A 4 14.27 45.09 -20.40
CA LEU A 4 15.17 46.14 -20.93
C LEU A 4 16.52 46.19 -20.16
N ILE A 5 17.57 45.92 -20.94
CA ILE A 5 19.03 46.22 -20.88
C ILE A 5 19.32 47.67 -20.38
N ALA A 6 20.42 48.13 -19.76
CA ALA A 6 21.65 47.62 -19.11
C ALA A 6 22.38 48.87 -18.47
N PRO A 7 23.73 48.98 -18.39
CA PRO A 7 24.55 48.84 -17.16
C PRO A 7 25.34 50.11 -16.77
N PHE A 8 25.95 50.19 -15.58
CA PHE A 8 27.17 50.98 -15.38
C PHE A 8 28.03 50.48 -14.20
N ARG A 9 29.29 50.16 -14.50
CA ARG A 9 30.40 50.02 -13.53
C ARG A 9 31.09 51.37 -13.37
N HIS A 10 31.50 51.75 -12.16
CA HIS A 10 32.82 52.33 -11.92
C HIS A 10 33.25 52.25 -10.44
N ARG A 11 34.56 52.04 -10.27
CA ARG A 11 35.33 51.79 -9.04
C ARG A 11 35.66 53.09 -8.25
N PRO A 12 36.24 53.00 -7.03
CA PRO A 12 36.07 53.95 -5.93
C PRO A 12 37.12 55.08 -5.88
N ARG A 13 36.83 56.13 -5.09
CA ARG A 13 37.83 57.10 -4.58
C ARG A 13 37.61 57.37 -3.09
N LEU A 14 38.73 57.52 -2.38
CA LEU A 14 38.89 57.72 -0.95
C LEU A 14 38.56 59.17 -0.50
N LEU A 15 37.89 59.26 0.66
CA LEU A 15 37.88 60.21 1.80
C LEU A 15 38.25 61.70 1.60
N PRO A 16 37.58 62.62 2.35
CA PRO A 16 38.14 63.01 3.64
C PRO A 16 37.14 63.17 4.79
N PHE A 17 37.67 63.00 6.00
CA PHE A 17 37.05 63.30 7.29
C PHE A 17 36.64 64.78 7.38
N TYR A 18 35.38 65.02 7.73
CA TYR A 18 34.95 66.26 8.40
C TYR A 18 34.05 65.91 9.57
N GLU A 19 34.42 66.38 10.75
CA GLU A 19 33.64 66.32 11.98
C GLU A 19 32.36 67.15 11.80
N LEU A 20 31.21 66.49 11.93
CA LEU A 20 29.93 67.16 12.11
C LEU A 20 29.22 66.52 13.31
N THR A 21 29.26 67.29 14.40
CA THR A 21 28.41 67.26 15.59
C THR A 21 27.26 66.24 15.56
N ARG A 22 27.33 65.24 16.45
CA ARG A 22 26.21 64.32 16.75
C ARG A 22 25.02 65.11 17.28
N SER A 23 24.08 65.44 16.41
CA SER A 23 22.69 65.67 16.81
C SER A 23 22.12 64.34 17.26
N VAL A 24 21.90 64.19 18.57
CA VAL A 24 21.13 63.07 19.13
C VAL A 24 19.68 63.28 18.68
N HIS A 25 19.32 62.71 17.53
CA HIS A 25 17.92 62.46 17.24
C HIS A 25 17.46 61.38 18.20
N ARG A 26 16.83 61.79 19.32
CA ARG A 26 15.99 60.90 20.12
C ARG A 26 14.95 60.31 19.17
N ARG A 27 15.16 59.06 18.74
CA ARG A 27 14.07 58.24 18.20
C ARG A 27 12.99 58.25 19.27
N ALA A 28 11.80 58.74 18.93
CA ALA A 28 10.63 58.57 19.76
C ALA A 28 10.55 57.08 20.17
N PRO A 29 10.23 56.77 21.44
CA PRO A 29 10.08 55.40 21.87
C PRO A 29 9.09 54.72 20.93
N LYS A 30 9.51 53.61 20.29
CA LYS A 30 8.59 52.77 19.53
C LYS A 30 7.44 52.43 20.48
N GLN A 31 6.23 52.86 20.12
CA GLN A 31 5.04 52.45 20.86
C GLN A 31 5.08 50.92 21.01
N PRO A 32 4.80 50.38 22.21
CA PRO A 32 4.67 48.95 22.37
C PRO A 32 3.65 48.45 21.35
N PRO A 33 3.89 47.29 20.70
CA PRO A 33 2.93 46.75 19.76
C PRO A 33 1.56 46.67 20.46
N PRO A 34 0.47 47.04 19.75
CA PRO A 34 -0.86 46.96 20.34
C PRO A 34 -1.07 45.54 20.90
N PRO A 35 -1.77 45.42 22.04
CA PRO A 35 -2.05 44.12 22.62
C PRO A 35 -2.69 43.23 21.54
N PRO A 36 -2.33 41.94 21.48
CA PRO A 36 -2.90 41.02 20.49
C PRO A 36 -4.42 41.09 20.58
N ARG A 37 -5.09 41.22 19.43
CA ARG A 37 -6.55 41.24 19.38
C ARG A 37 -7.04 39.94 20.03
N PRO A 38 -8.09 39.99 20.87
CA PRO A 38 -8.66 38.77 21.41
C PRO A 38 -9.03 37.84 20.24
N PRO A 39 -8.77 36.53 20.35
CA PRO A 39 -9.11 35.58 19.30
C PRO A 39 -10.62 35.68 19.01
N PRO A 40 -11.04 35.48 17.74
CA PRO A 40 -12.45 35.46 17.42
C PRO A 40 -13.18 34.43 18.27
N SER A 41 -14.47 34.62 18.52
CA SER A 41 -15.28 33.59 19.17
C SER A 41 -15.44 32.39 18.24
N PRO A 42 -15.40 31.15 18.75
CA PRO A 42 -15.64 29.96 17.93
C PRO A 42 -17.04 30.02 17.31
N PRO A 43 -17.20 29.57 16.06
CA PRO A 43 -18.50 29.57 15.42
C PRO A 43 -19.44 28.60 16.13
N LYS A 44 -20.72 28.95 16.16
CA LYS A 44 -21.76 28.16 16.83
C LYS A 44 -22.74 27.69 15.78
N PRO A 45 -22.75 26.40 15.43
CA PRO A 45 -23.69 25.88 14.46
C PRO A 45 -25.11 25.92 15.04
N PRO A 46 -26.15 26.04 14.20
CA PRO A 46 -27.52 25.97 14.66
C PRO A 46 -27.80 24.61 15.30
N GLN A 47 -28.43 24.62 16.47
CA GLN A 47 -28.93 23.42 17.12
C GLN A 47 -30.31 23.08 16.55
N LYS A 48 -30.46 21.85 16.05
CA LYS A 48 -31.72 21.27 15.60
C LYS A 48 -31.90 19.92 16.32
N PRO A 49 -32.39 19.94 17.58
CA PRO A 49 -32.65 18.74 18.36
C PRO A 49 -33.42 17.68 17.59
N GLU A 50 -32.84 16.49 17.48
CA GLU A 50 -33.51 15.29 17.00
C GLU A 50 -33.36 14.21 18.07
N THR A 51 -34.46 13.61 18.49
CA THR A 51 -34.45 12.57 19.51
C THR A 51 -34.35 11.20 18.86
N PHE A 52 -33.57 10.32 19.46
CA PHE A 52 -33.53 8.91 19.09
C PHE A 52 -33.57 8.04 20.34
N THR A 53 -34.23 6.90 20.24
CA THR A 53 -34.38 5.95 21.34
C THR A 53 -33.68 4.64 20.99
N LEU A 54 -32.77 4.20 21.84
CA LEU A 54 -32.10 2.90 21.74
C LEU A 54 -32.04 2.25 23.14
N HIS A 55 -32.42 0.97 23.24
CA HIS A 55 -32.49 0.24 24.53
C HIS A 55 -33.29 0.99 25.61
N ASP A 56 -34.51 1.44 25.27
CA ASP A 56 -35.42 2.18 26.15
C ASP A 56 -34.86 3.48 26.75
N THR A 57 -33.71 3.95 26.25
CA THR A 57 -33.11 5.23 26.61
C THR A 57 -33.25 6.20 25.45
N THR A 58 -33.72 7.41 25.74
CA THR A 58 -33.88 8.47 24.73
C THR A 58 -32.76 9.48 24.88
N TRP A 59 -32.06 9.74 23.79
CA TRP A 59 -31.07 10.81 23.67
C TRP A 59 -31.58 11.89 22.73
N GLU A 60 -31.04 13.08 22.91
CA GLU A 60 -31.26 14.22 22.02
C GLU A 60 -29.93 14.59 21.38
N ASP A 61 -29.89 14.59 20.04
CA ASP A 61 -28.75 15.06 19.28
C ASP A 61 -29.10 16.41 18.60
N PRO A 62 -28.60 17.55 19.12
CA PRO A 62 -28.83 18.86 18.52
C PRO A 62 -28.11 19.06 17.19
N TYR A 63 -27.20 18.15 16.80
CA TYR A 63 -26.38 18.26 15.60
C TYR A 63 -26.58 17.11 14.60
N SER A 64 -27.56 16.23 14.82
CA SER A 64 -27.92 15.13 13.90
C SER A 64 -28.07 15.58 12.44
N TRP A 65 -28.59 16.80 12.24
CA TRP A 65 -28.75 17.40 10.91
C TRP A 65 -27.45 17.48 10.11
N MET A 66 -26.28 17.52 10.75
CA MET A 66 -24.98 17.55 10.08
C MET A 66 -24.65 16.24 9.38
N SER A 67 -25.21 15.11 9.81
CA SER A 67 -25.01 13.81 9.14
C SER A 67 -25.83 13.66 7.85
N LYS A 68 -26.80 14.56 7.59
CA LYS A 68 -27.77 14.45 6.50
C LYS A 68 -27.21 15.01 5.18
N LEU A 69 -26.19 14.34 4.62
CA LEU A 69 -25.48 14.80 3.42
C LEU A 69 -26.38 14.92 2.15
N ASN A 70 -27.52 14.22 2.12
CA ASN A 70 -28.47 14.27 1.00
C ASN A 70 -29.51 15.41 1.13
N ASP A 71 -29.58 16.10 2.28
CA ASP A 71 -30.52 17.19 2.51
C ASP A 71 -29.90 18.53 2.07
N LYS A 72 -30.50 19.16 1.05
CA LYS A 72 -30.00 20.43 0.50
C LYS A 72 -29.98 21.58 1.51
N VAL A 73 -30.91 21.60 2.47
CA VAL A 73 -30.98 22.63 3.51
C VAL A 73 -29.90 22.37 4.56
N ALA A 74 -29.70 21.12 4.95
CA ALA A 74 -28.60 20.74 5.84
C ALA A 74 -27.24 21.10 5.22
N MET A 75 -27.01 20.74 3.96
CA MET A 75 -25.77 21.06 3.25
C MET A 75 -25.50 22.56 3.16
N ARG A 76 -26.51 23.39 2.87
CA ARG A 76 -26.34 24.85 2.90
C ARG A 76 -25.92 25.39 4.27
N HIS A 77 -26.49 24.86 5.34
CA HIS A 77 -26.09 25.24 6.69
C HIS A 77 -24.68 24.76 7.01
N MET A 78 -24.31 23.57 6.53
CA MET A 78 -22.97 23.01 6.67
C MET A 78 -21.93 23.84 5.93
N ASP A 79 -22.17 24.22 4.67
CA ASP A 79 -21.25 25.06 3.88
C ASP A 79 -20.93 26.38 4.59
N VAL A 80 -21.97 27.07 5.09
CA VAL A 80 -21.80 28.31 5.86
C VAL A 80 -21.01 28.07 7.13
N TYR A 81 -21.28 26.98 7.85
CA TYR A 81 -20.57 26.66 9.08
C TYR A 81 -19.10 26.28 8.82
N MET A 82 -18.82 25.53 7.76
CA MET A 82 -17.45 25.18 7.35
C MET A 82 -16.64 26.42 6.98
N GLU A 83 -17.23 27.38 6.27
CA GLU A 83 -16.58 28.67 5.97
C GLU A 83 -16.28 29.47 7.26
N GLN A 84 -17.18 29.39 8.25
CA GLN A 84 -16.95 30.04 9.55
C GLN A 84 -15.83 29.36 10.35
N GLU A 85 -15.77 28.02 10.35
CA GLU A 85 -14.70 27.25 11.01
C GLU A 85 -13.34 27.47 10.31
N GLU A 86 -13.31 27.57 8.98
CA GLU A 86 -12.11 27.89 8.21
C GLU A 86 -11.57 29.27 8.61
N LYS A 87 -12.41 30.31 8.58
CA LYS A 87 -12.02 31.67 9.00
C LYS A 87 -11.61 31.74 10.47
N TYR A 88 -12.30 31.01 11.34
CA TYR A 88 -11.94 30.93 12.75
C TYR A 88 -10.55 30.31 12.93
N THR A 89 -10.28 29.20 12.24
CA THR A 89 -8.98 28.52 12.24
C THR A 89 -7.87 29.42 11.71
N GLU A 90 -8.09 30.08 10.56
CA GLU A 90 -7.13 31.04 9.98
C GLU A 90 -6.78 32.15 10.98
N ALA A 91 -7.79 32.73 11.64
CA ALA A 91 -7.57 33.82 12.58
C ALA A 91 -6.84 33.37 13.84
N VAL A 92 -7.19 32.20 14.41
CA VAL A 92 -6.52 31.64 15.60
C VAL A 92 -5.08 31.21 15.29
N MET A 93 -4.82 30.73 14.07
CA MET A 93 -3.49 30.25 13.66
C MET A 93 -2.60 31.33 13.04
N SER A 94 -3.12 32.54 12.80
CA SER A 94 -2.41 33.63 12.09
C SER A 94 -1.08 34.07 12.72
N ASP A 95 -0.90 33.90 14.03
CA ASP A 95 0.37 34.20 14.71
C ASP A 95 1.45 33.14 14.44
N THR A 96 1.07 31.97 13.93
CA THR A 96 1.97 30.85 13.61
C THR A 96 2.37 30.77 12.13
N ASP A 97 1.89 31.65 11.25
CA ASP A 97 2.15 31.60 9.79
C ASP A 97 3.64 31.45 9.44
N ARG A 98 4.50 32.17 10.17
CA ARG A 98 5.96 32.10 10.00
C ARG A 98 6.51 30.72 10.38
N LEU A 99 5.98 30.11 11.44
CA LEU A 99 6.38 28.77 11.87
C LEU A 99 5.88 27.71 10.88
N GLN A 100 4.63 27.82 10.42
CA GLN A 100 4.04 26.92 9.41
C GLN A 100 4.86 26.94 8.12
N SER A 101 5.19 28.13 7.60
CA SER A 101 6.01 28.29 6.38
C SER A 101 7.41 27.69 6.54
N LYS A 102 8.01 27.85 7.74
CA LYS A 102 9.31 27.26 8.08
C LYS A 102 9.22 25.74 8.10
N LEU A 103 8.23 25.17 8.78
CA LEU A 103 8.00 23.72 8.85
C LEU A 103 7.73 23.14 7.46
N GLN A 104 6.90 23.81 6.64
CA GLN A 104 6.63 23.40 5.26
C GLN A 104 7.93 23.34 4.43
N SER A 105 8.77 24.38 4.52
CA SER A 105 10.04 24.43 3.81
C SER A 105 11.01 23.35 4.29
N GLU A 106 11.09 23.12 5.60
CA GLU A 106 11.91 22.07 6.20
C GLU A 106 11.45 20.68 5.75
N MET A 107 10.13 20.39 5.80
CA MET A 107 9.57 19.12 5.34
C MET A 107 9.80 18.92 3.84
N ALA A 108 9.49 19.92 3.01
CA ALA A 108 9.68 19.85 1.56
C ALA A 108 11.15 19.58 1.19
N SER A 109 12.11 20.19 1.90
CA SER A 109 13.54 19.95 1.67
C SER A 109 14.00 18.53 2.01
N ARG A 110 13.29 17.83 2.89
CA ARG A 110 13.59 16.46 3.34
C ARG A 110 12.84 15.39 2.55
N MET A 111 11.73 15.76 1.92
CA MET A 111 11.04 14.94 0.93
C MET A 111 11.86 14.94 -0.36
N ALA A 112 13.02 14.29 -0.34
CA ALA A 112 13.75 14.00 -1.56
C ALA A 112 12.84 13.15 -2.45
N ALA A 113 12.36 13.73 -3.56
CA ALA A 113 11.64 12.99 -4.57
C ALA A 113 12.67 12.15 -5.32
N ASP A 114 12.94 10.94 -4.86
CA ASP A 114 13.45 9.93 -5.77
C ASP A 114 12.38 9.76 -6.85
N LEU A 115 12.66 10.35 -8.01
CA LEU A 115 11.76 10.35 -9.16
C LEU A 115 11.56 8.95 -9.73
N SER A 116 12.11 7.90 -9.10
CA SER A 116 11.91 6.50 -9.51
C SER A 116 12.02 5.56 -8.32
N THR A 117 11.20 4.53 -8.30
CA THR A 117 11.36 3.39 -7.41
C THR A 117 12.55 2.53 -7.86
N PRO A 118 13.18 1.77 -6.95
CA PRO A 118 14.13 0.72 -7.32
C PRO A 118 13.49 -0.29 -8.29
N PRO A 119 14.20 -0.77 -9.31
CA PRO A 119 13.66 -1.72 -10.28
C PRO A 119 13.41 -3.09 -9.64
N LEU A 120 12.23 -3.64 -9.88
CA LEU A 120 11.81 -4.95 -9.44
C LEU A 120 11.91 -5.98 -10.55
N ARG A 121 12.76 -6.99 -10.34
CA ARG A 121 12.85 -8.12 -11.24
C ARG A 121 11.68 -9.07 -11.00
N TRP A 122 11.01 -9.43 -12.08
CA TRP A 122 10.10 -10.56 -12.11
C TRP A 122 10.15 -11.20 -13.50
N GLY A 123 10.61 -12.45 -13.55
CA GLY A 123 10.89 -13.16 -14.78
C GLY A 123 11.91 -12.42 -15.64
N PRO A 124 11.62 -12.18 -16.94
CA PRO A 124 12.55 -11.49 -17.85
C PRO A 124 12.49 -9.95 -17.73
N TRP A 125 11.66 -9.40 -16.84
CA TRP A 125 11.38 -7.96 -16.77
C TRP A 125 11.88 -7.31 -15.49
N LEU A 126 12.20 -6.02 -15.60
CA LEU A 126 12.41 -5.09 -14.50
C LEU A 126 11.29 -4.04 -14.50
N TYR A 127 10.43 -4.04 -13.49
CA TYR A 127 9.31 -3.12 -13.29
C TYR A 127 9.70 -1.98 -12.33
N TYR A 128 9.25 -0.76 -12.60
CA TYR A 128 9.49 0.39 -11.73
C TYR A 128 8.49 1.49 -12.02
N ARG A 129 8.30 2.38 -11.06
CA ARG A 129 7.53 3.62 -11.24
C ARG A 129 8.50 4.78 -11.30
N ARG A 130 8.22 5.76 -12.16
CA ARG A 130 8.97 7.02 -12.17
C ARG A 130 8.07 8.22 -12.38
N VAL A 131 8.43 9.35 -11.79
CA VAL A 131 7.75 10.63 -11.95
C VAL A 131 8.48 11.45 -13.00
N GLU A 132 7.72 12.00 -13.96
CA GLU A 132 8.27 12.88 -14.99
C GLU A 132 8.37 14.30 -14.46
N GLU A 133 9.37 15.05 -14.92
CA GLU A 133 9.58 16.44 -14.47
C GLU A 133 8.32 17.29 -14.72
N GLY A 134 7.87 18.00 -13.69
CA GLY A 134 6.66 18.83 -13.74
C GLY A 134 5.34 18.05 -13.82
N LYS A 135 5.36 16.71 -13.71
CA LYS A 135 4.14 15.89 -13.66
C LYS A 135 3.80 15.50 -12.21
N PRO A 136 2.51 15.58 -11.81
CA PRO A 136 2.09 15.25 -10.45
C PRO A 136 2.05 13.74 -10.17
N TYR A 137 1.90 12.90 -11.22
CA TYR A 137 1.76 11.46 -11.05
C TYR A 137 2.86 10.67 -11.75
N CYS A 138 3.10 9.45 -11.25
CA CYS A 138 4.09 8.54 -11.79
C CYS A 138 3.63 7.87 -13.10
N VAL A 139 4.58 7.19 -13.74
CA VAL A 139 4.37 6.28 -14.86
C VAL A 139 4.91 4.92 -14.45
N LEU A 140 4.09 3.87 -14.54
CA LEU A 140 4.54 2.49 -14.39
C LEU A 140 5.26 2.08 -15.67
N CYS A 141 6.48 1.58 -15.53
CA CYS A 141 7.36 1.22 -16.62
C CYS A 141 7.92 -0.19 -16.43
N ARG A 142 8.35 -0.82 -17.53
CA ARG A 142 9.19 -2.01 -17.50
C ARG A 142 10.28 -1.98 -18.56
N ARG A 143 11.28 -2.84 -18.41
CA ARG A 143 12.29 -3.14 -19.43
C ARG A 143 12.80 -4.57 -19.27
N LEU A 144 13.41 -5.13 -20.32
CA LEU A 144 14.01 -6.45 -20.22
C LEU A 144 15.22 -6.43 -19.29
N ALA A 145 15.30 -7.41 -18.39
CA ALA A 145 16.41 -7.54 -17.44
C ALA A 145 17.75 -7.75 -18.14
N ALA A 146 17.76 -8.45 -19.29
CA ALA A 146 18.95 -8.67 -20.11
C ALA A 146 19.55 -7.37 -20.67
N LEU A 147 18.75 -6.30 -20.81
CA LEU A 147 19.19 -5.00 -21.31
C LEU A 147 19.52 -4.02 -20.17
N ASN A 148 19.62 -4.50 -18.93
CA ASN A 148 19.78 -3.63 -17.78
C ASN A 148 21.15 -2.93 -17.74
N GLU A 149 22.22 -3.60 -18.17
CA GLU A 149 23.56 -3.01 -18.22
C GLU A 149 23.68 -1.87 -19.26
N GLU A 150 22.78 -1.86 -20.24
CA GLU A 150 22.68 -0.84 -21.29
C GLU A 150 21.81 0.35 -20.84
N PHE A 151 21.18 0.29 -19.66
CA PHE A 151 20.29 1.32 -19.17
C PHE A 151 21.04 2.48 -18.49
N MET A 152 20.94 3.68 -19.07
CA MET A 152 21.46 4.91 -18.47
C MET A 152 20.38 5.63 -17.63
N SER A 153 20.63 5.63 -16.32
CA SER A 153 20.09 6.46 -15.21
C SER A 153 18.60 6.87 -15.20
N TYR A 154 18.00 6.69 -14.03
CA TYR A 154 16.63 7.08 -13.65
C TYR A 154 16.44 8.59 -13.41
N LYS A 155 17.50 9.39 -13.43
CA LYS A 155 17.51 10.79 -12.93
C LYS A 155 17.49 11.87 -14.03
N SER A 156 17.37 11.50 -15.31
CA SER A 156 17.41 12.46 -16.43
C SER A 156 16.20 12.29 -17.36
N PRO A 157 15.71 13.37 -18.01
CA PRO A 157 14.59 13.31 -18.97
C PRO A 157 14.77 12.31 -20.13
N SER A 158 15.99 11.81 -20.36
CA SER A 158 16.29 10.70 -21.27
C SER A 158 15.98 9.30 -20.69
N ALA A 159 15.20 9.20 -19.61
CA ALA A 159 14.87 7.95 -18.94
C ALA A 159 14.32 6.91 -19.95
N GLY A 160 14.97 5.75 -20.00
CA GLY A 160 14.59 4.67 -20.91
C GLY A 160 15.28 4.68 -22.28
N PHE A 161 16.19 5.61 -22.53
CA PHE A 161 16.99 5.68 -23.76
C PHE A 161 18.38 5.07 -23.55
N ASP A 162 18.76 4.12 -24.39
CA ASP A 162 20.13 3.65 -24.48
C ASP A 162 20.90 4.53 -25.48
N PHE A 163 21.92 5.26 -24.99
CA PHE A 163 22.77 6.10 -25.84
C PHE A 163 23.80 5.31 -26.66
N ARG A 164 24.08 4.04 -26.32
CA ARG A 164 24.98 3.18 -27.10
C ARG A 164 24.30 2.61 -28.34
N SER A 165 23.06 2.10 -28.21
CA SER A 165 22.29 1.61 -29.36
C SER A 165 21.41 2.69 -30.03
N GLY A 166 21.17 3.82 -29.35
CA GLY A 166 20.25 4.86 -29.82
C GLY A 166 18.78 4.45 -29.76
N ARG A 167 18.42 3.45 -28.95
CA ARG A 167 17.06 2.88 -28.88
C ARG A 167 16.43 3.11 -27.52
N LYS A 168 15.11 3.28 -27.51
CA LYS A 168 14.30 3.27 -26.29
C LYS A 168 14.08 1.81 -25.85
N ILE A 169 14.62 1.44 -24.69
CA ILE A 169 14.52 0.08 -24.12
C ILE A 169 13.45 -0.01 -23.01
N GLU A 170 12.92 1.12 -22.56
CA GLU A 170 11.81 1.19 -21.60
C GLU A 170 10.45 1.15 -22.31
N GLN A 171 9.56 0.31 -21.78
CA GLN A 171 8.14 0.28 -22.10
C GLN A 171 7.35 1.01 -21.00
N LYS A 172 6.65 2.09 -21.39
CA LYS A 172 5.66 2.75 -20.52
C LYS A 172 4.40 1.89 -20.51
N LEU A 173 3.94 1.48 -19.34
CA LEU A 173 2.80 0.58 -19.16
C LEU A 173 1.53 1.35 -18.81
N VAL A 174 1.59 2.19 -17.77
CA VAL A 174 0.46 3.00 -17.31
C VAL A 174 0.96 4.40 -16.97
N ASP A 175 0.34 5.40 -17.59
CA ASP A 175 0.56 6.81 -17.27
C ASP A 175 -0.56 7.30 -16.35
N TYR A 176 -0.25 7.48 -15.06
CA TYR A 176 -1.25 7.87 -14.07
C TYR A 176 -1.71 9.32 -14.25
N ASN A 177 -0.98 10.14 -15.02
CA ASN A 177 -1.45 11.47 -15.39
C ASN A 177 -2.64 11.36 -16.36
N VAL A 178 -2.59 10.41 -17.30
CA VAL A 178 -3.70 10.13 -18.22
C VAL A 178 -4.85 9.43 -17.49
N GLU A 179 -4.56 8.53 -16.55
CA GLU A 179 -5.60 7.90 -15.73
C GLU A 179 -6.29 8.92 -14.82
N ALA A 180 -5.58 9.90 -14.26
CA ALA A 180 -6.20 10.97 -13.48
C ALA A 180 -7.31 11.68 -14.26
N ASP A 181 -7.06 12.03 -15.53
CA ASP A 181 -8.08 12.64 -16.40
C ASP A 181 -9.29 11.72 -16.64
N ARG A 182 -9.09 10.40 -16.68
CA ARG A 182 -10.17 9.40 -16.84
C ARG A 182 -11.03 9.21 -15.59
N PHE A 183 -10.54 9.59 -14.41
CA PHE A 183 -11.13 9.29 -13.10
C PHE A 183 -11.41 10.53 -12.24
N GLY A 184 -11.67 11.68 -12.88
CA GLY A 184 -12.13 12.90 -12.19
C GLY A 184 -11.01 13.86 -11.75
N GLY A 185 -9.87 13.81 -12.44
CA GLY A 185 -8.70 14.67 -12.21
C GLY A 185 -7.79 14.18 -11.08
N TYR A 186 -7.96 12.93 -10.63
CA TYR A 186 -7.21 12.37 -9.51
C TYR A 186 -6.88 10.90 -9.78
N ALA A 187 -5.60 10.54 -9.65
CA ALA A 187 -5.16 9.15 -9.78
C ALA A 187 -4.90 8.56 -8.39
N TYR A 188 -5.72 7.59 -8.01
CA TYR A 188 -5.55 6.81 -6.79
C TYR A 188 -5.81 5.33 -7.05
N GLU A 189 -4.71 4.59 -7.07
CA GLU A 189 -4.69 3.13 -7.22
C GLU A 189 -4.67 2.46 -5.85
N ASP A 190 -5.59 1.53 -5.62
CA ASP A 190 -5.65 0.75 -4.36
C ASP A 190 -4.90 -0.58 -4.46
N GLN A 191 -5.25 -1.40 -5.46
CA GLN A 191 -4.55 -2.65 -5.76
C GLN A 191 -4.20 -2.73 -7.24
N SER A 192 -3.04 -3.29 -7.56
CA SER A 192 -2.67 -3.68 -8.91
C SER A 192 -1.84 -4.95 -8.96
N GLU A 193 -1.99 -5.72 -10.04
CA GLU A 193 -1.27 -6.97 -10.27
C GLU A 193 -0.90 -7.13 -11.75
N ILE A 194 0.35 -7.51 -11.99
CA ILE A 194 0.81 -7.99 -13.30
C ILE A 194 0.47 -9.49 -13.40
N SER A 195 -0.04 -9.92 -14.55
CA SER A 195 -0.35 -11.34 -14.76
C SER A 195 0.93 -12.19 -14.73
N PRO A 196 0.86 -13.48 -14.31
CA PRO A 196 2.01 -14.39 -14.27
C PRO A 196 2.77 -14.53 -15.60
N ASN A 197 2.06 -14.37 -16.72
CA ASN A 197 2.63 -14.40 -18.07
C ASN A 197 3.21 -13.04 -18.54
N HIS A 198 3.21 -12.03 -17.66
CA HIS A 198 3.65 -10.65 -17.91
C HIS A 198 2.96 -9.95 -19.08
N ARG A 199 1.78 -10.40 -19.50
CA ARG A 199 1.07 -9.80 -20.63
C ARG A 199 0.06 -8.76 -20.20
N TYR A 200 -0.57 -8.90 -19.03
CA TYR A 200 -1.66 -8.05 -18.60
C TYR A 200 -1.33 -7.34 -17.29
N PHE A 201 -1.93 -6.18 -17.10
CA PHE A 201 -1.90 -5.43 -15.85
C PHE A 201 -3.33 -5.11 -15.44
N ALA A 202 -3.76 -5.67 -14.32
CA ALA A 202 -5.04 -5.39 -13.70
C ALA A 202 -4.84 -4.40 -12.56
N TYR A 203 -5.66 -3.37 -12.49
CA TYR A 203 -5.56 -2.32 -11.48
C TYR A 203 -6.93 -1.78 -11.08
N LEU A 204 -7.04 -1.34 -9.83
CA LEU A 204 -8.21 -0.74 -9.22
C LEU A 204 -7.97 0.76 -9.05
N MET A 205 -8.70 1.57 -9.81
CA MET A 205 -8.59 3.03 -9.75
C MET A 205 -9.84 3.64 -9.11
N TYR A 206 -9.66 4.56 -8.17
CA TYR A 206 -10.76 5.28 -7.53
C TYR A 206 -11.42 6.24 -8.51
N ASP A 207 -12.71 6.10 -8.71
CA ASP A 207 -13.55 7.01 -9.48
C ASP A 207 -14.13 8.06 -8.54
N ARG A 208 -13.61 9.29 -8.62
CA ARG A 208 -14.02 10.40 -7.75
C ARG A 208 -15.51 10.73 -7.87
N ASP A 209 -16.07 10.60 -9.07
CA ASP A 209 -17.46 10.99 -9.33
C ASP A 209 -18.44 9.93 -8.82
N LYS A 210 -17.98 8.68 -8.70
CA LYS A 210 -18.81 7.54 -8.29
C LYS A 210 -18.50 6.99 -6.89
N ASP A 211 -17.42 7.44 -6.26
CA ASP A 211 -16.96 7.03 -4.93
C ASP A 211 -16.75 5.50 -4.80
N PHE A 212 -16.12 4.88 -5.80
CA PHE A 212 -15.71 3.48 -5.72
C PHE A 212 -14.51 3.18 -6.59
N PHE A 213 -13.92 2.00 -6.40
CA PHE A 213 -12.86 1.51 -7.26
C PHE A 213 -13.41 0.77 -8.48
N LYS A 214 -12.89 1.13 -9.65
CA LYS A 214 -13.19 0.49 -10.92
C LYS A 214 -12.03 -0.40 -11.33
N LEU A 215 -12.34 -1.63 -11.73
CA LEU A 215 -11.38 -2.56 -12.31
C LEU A 215 -11.08 -2.17 -13.76
N SER A 216 -9.80 -2.10 -14.08
CA SER A 216 -9.27 -1.89 -15.43
C SER A 216 -8.18 -2.91 -15.72
N VAL A 217 -8.20 -3.49 -16.92
CA VAL A 217 -7.16 -4.44 -17.39
C VAL A 217 -6.54 -3.93 -18.67
N ARG A 218 -5.21 -3.87 -18.72
CA ARG A 218 -4.43 -3.39 -19.87
C ARG A 218 -3.53 -4.49 -20.42
N ASP A 219 -3.47 -4.64 -21.75
CA ASP A 219 -2.43 -5.44 -22.41
C ASP A 219 -1.12 -4.64 -22.41
N LEU A 220 -0.08 -5.18 -21.80
CA LEU A 220 1.22 -4.56 -21.66
C LEU A 220 2.06 -4.59 -22.94
N ASN A 221 1.68 -5.39 -23.93
CA ASN A 221 2.37 -5.47 -25.22
C ASN A 221 1.80 -4.43 -26.21
N SER A 222 0.48 -4.30 -26.28
CA SER A 222 -0.18 -3.35 -27.20
C SER A 222 -0.49 -1.99 -26.55
N GLY A 223 -0.51 -1.93 -25.22
CA GLY A 223 -0.93 -0.75 -24.45
C GLY A 223 -2.45 -0.55 -24.41
N VAL A 224 -3.23 -1.44 -25.05
CA VAL A 224 -4.68 -1.33 -25.18
C VAL A 224 -5.38 -1.73 -23.88
N LEU A 225 -6.41 -0.97 -23.50
CA LEU A 225 -7.29 -1.32 -22.39
C LEU A 225 -8.35 -2.32 -22.87
N PHE A 226 -8.56 -3.39 -22.12
CA PHE A 226 -9.62 -4.35 -22.40
C PHE A 226 -10.98 -3.83 -21.93
N ASN A 227 -12.02 -4.20 -22.69
CA ASN A 227 -13.41 -3.94 -22.33
C ASN A 227 -13.97 -4.96 -21.33
N LYS A 228 -13.36 -6.16 -21.21
CA LYS A 228 -13.72 -7.21 -20.25
C LYS A 228 -12.44 -7.86 -19.67
N PRO A 229 -12.36 -8.10 -18.35
CA PRO A 229 -13.34 -7.74 -17.32
C PRO A 229 -13.45 -6.23 -17.12
N GLN A 230 -14.68 -5.76 -16.93
CA GLN A 230 -14.98 -4.42 -16.48
C GLN A 230 -16.01 -4.52 -15.36
N ALA A 231 -15.56 -4.26 -14.14
CA ALA A 231 -16.40 -4.29 -12.94
C ALA A 231 -16.21 -3.02 -12.12
N GLU A 232 -17.27 -2.63 -11.45
CA GLU A 232 -17.33 -1.49 -10.54
C GLU A 232 -17.41 -2.00 -9.09
N GLN A 233 -17.08 -1.15 -8.12
CA GLN A 233 -17.07 -1.51 -6.69
C GLN A 233 -16.16 -2.70 -6.35
N VAL A 234 -15.07 -2.87 -7.11
CA VAL A 234 -14.11 -3.95 -6.91
C VAL A 234 -13.12 -3.53 -5.82
N CYS A 235 -12.89 -4.37 -4.83
CA CYS A 235 -11.99 -4.07 -3.70
C CYS A 235 -10.80 -5.03 -3.60
N ASN A 236 -10.78 -6.11 -4.38
CA ASN A 236 -9.69 -7.08 -4.34
C ASN A 236 -9.62 -7.89 -5.65
N ILE A 237 -8.41 -8.13 -6.15
CA ILE A 237 -8.12 -8.92 -7.36
C ILE A 237 -7.07 -10.00 -7.09
N ALA A 238 -7.09 -11.07 -7.86
CA ALA A 238 -6.03 -12.07 -7.92
C ALA A 238 -5.99 -12.75 -9.30
N TRP A 239 -4.80 -12.90 -9.88
CA TRP A 239 -4.63 -13.70 -11.10
C TRP A 239 -4.71 -15.21 -10.83
N ALA A 240 -5.33 -15.94 -11.76
CA ALA A 240 -5.20 -17.38 -11.89
C ALA A 240 -3.84 -17.77 -12.48
N LYS A 241 -3.53 -19.07 -12.50
CA LYS A 241 -2.17 -19.59 -12.76
C LYS A 241 -1.54 -19.12 -14.07
N ASP A 242 -2.32 -19.08 -15.15
CA ASP A 242 -1.84 -18.80 -16.50
C ASP A 242 -1.92 -17.31 -16.88
N GLY A 243 -2.50 -16.48 -16.00
CA GLY A 243 -2.77 -15.08 -16.27
C GLY A 243 -3.79 -14.81 -17.39
N GLN A 244 -4.64 -15.79 -17.75
CA GLN A 244 -5.78 -15.57 -18.66
C GLN A 244 -7.10 -15.41 -17.92
N VAL A 245 -7.15 -15.85 -16.66
CA VAL A 245 -8.32 -15.70 -15.79
C VAL A 245 -7.99 -14.75 -14.64
N LEU A 246 -8.88 -13.79 -14.40
CA LEU A 246 -8.81 -12.84 -13.30
C LEU A 246 -9.98 -13.10 -12.35
N LEU A 247 -9.66 -13.27 -11.07
CA LEU A 247 -10.63 -13.31 -9.99
C LEU A 247 -10.72 -11.93 -9.34
N TYR A 248 -11.93 -11.51 -9.00
CA TYR A 248 -12.14 -10.22 -8.33
C TYR A 248 -13.30 -10.28 -7.35
N VAL A 249 -13.23 -9.43 -6.32
CA VAL A 249 -14.24 -9.30 -5.27
C VAL A 249 -14.89 -7.92 -5.34
N VAL A 250 -16.22 -7.88 -5.28
CA VAL A 250 -17.00 -6.65 -5.24
C VAL A 250 -17.61 -6.40 -3.86
N THR A 251 -17.88 -5.12 -3.58
CA THR A 251 -18.53 -4.70 -2.34
C THR A 251 -20.04 -4.52 -2.49
N ASP A 252 -20.77 -4.61 -1.37
CA ASP A 252 -22.18 -4.21 -1.29
C ASP A 252 -22.33 -2.69 -1.08
N SER A 253 -23.56 -2.24 -0.83
CA SER A 253 -23.87 -0.82 -0.56
C SER A 253 -23.18 -0.25 0.68
N ASN A 254 -22.76 -1.10 1.62
CA ASN A 254 -22.03 -0.72 2.84
C ASN A 254 -20.51 -0.83 2.63
N LYS A 255 -20.04 -0.95 1.37
CA LYS A 255 -18.64 -1.16 1.00
C LYS A 255 -18.04 -2.45 1.59
N ARG A 256 -18.87 -3.44 1.93
CA ARG A 256 -18.41 -4.74 2.45
C ARG A 256 -18.13 -5.72 1.29
N PRO A 257 -16.93 -6.30 1.20
CA PRO A 257 -16.59 -7.32 0.21
C PRO A 257 -17.42 -8.61 0.41
N TYR A 258 -18.25 -8.99 -0.56
CA TYR A 258 -19.24 -10.06 -0.36
C TYR A 258 -19.47 -11.00 -1.55
N ARG A 259 -19.08 -10.62 -2.77
CA ARG A 259 -19.18 -11.48 -3.96
C ARG A 259 -17.86 -11.61 -4.67
N MET A 260 -17.53 -12.84 -5.09
CA MET A 260 -16.34 -13.17 -5.86
C MET A 260 -16.74 -13.66 -7.26
N TYR A 261 -16.10 -13.09 -8.27
CA TYR A 261 -16.33 -13.39 -9.67
C TYR A 261 -15.05 -13.90 -10.35
N CYS A 262 -15.24 -14.60 -11.45
CA CYS A 262 -14.21 -15.12 -12.33
C CYS A 262 -14.45 -14.62 -13.75
N SER A 263 -13.44 -13.99 -14.34
CA SER A 263 -13.50 -13.48 -15.70
C SER A 263 -12.32 -13.96 -16.53
N THR A 264 -12.59 -14.34 -17.77
CA THR A 264 -11.56 -14.66 -18.76
C THR A 264 -11.23 -13.42 -19.58
N ILE A 265 -9.94 -13.04 -19.64
CA ILE A 265 -9.49 -11.83 -20.32
C ILE A 265 -9.89 -11.86 -21.80
N GLY A 266 -10.57 -10.81 -22.26
CA GLY A 266 -10.99 -10.68 -23.66
C GLY A 266 -12.16 -11.57 -24.09
N SER A 267 -12.76 -12.34 -23.17
CA SER A 267 -13.97 -13.12 -23.46
C SER A 267 -15.18 -12.21 -23.66
N SER A 268 -16.11 -12.63 -24.53
CA SER A 268 -17.43 -12.00 -24.67
C SER A 268 -18.45 -12.51 -23.65
N GLU A 269 -18.19 -13.67 -23.05
CA GLU A 269 -19.07 -14.31 -22.07
C GLU A 269 -19.24 -13.45 -20.81
N GLU A 270 -20.29 -13.74 -20.05
CA GLU A 270 -20.53 -13.10 -18.75
C GLU A 270 -19.59 -13.66 -17.69
N ASP A 271 -19.21 -12.81 -16.74
CA ASP A 271 -18.33 -13.18 -15.64
C ASP A 271 -19.06 -14.14 -14.70
N VAL A 272 -18.38 -15.22 -14.31
CA VAL A 272 -18.99 -16.31 -13.52
C VAL A 272 -18.93 -15.96 -12.04
N LEU A 273 -20.08 -15.93 -11.37
CA LEU A 273 -20.16 -15.79 -9.91
C LEU A 273 -19.68 -17.10 -9.26
N LEU A 274 -18.57 -17.03 -8.51
CA LEU A 274 -18.01 -18.19 -7.81
C LEU A 274 -18.45 -18.28 -6.36
N PHE A 275 -18.70 -17.15 -5.70
CA PHE A 275 -19.13 -17.13 -4.31
C PHE A 275 -19.97 -15.90 -4.01
N ASP A 276 -21.11 -16.11 -3.33
CA ASP A 276 -21.99 -15.07 -2.79
C ASP A 276 -22.08 -15.29 -1.27
N ALA A 277 -21.52 -14.37 -0.49
CA ALA A 277 -21.44 -14.50 0.97
C ALA A 277 -22.85 -14.46 1.59
N PRO A 278 -23.34 -15.56 2.20
CA PRO A 278 -24.69 -15.61 2.75
C PRO A 278 -24.84 -14.81 4.06
N ASP A 279 -23.73 -14.57 4.78
CA ASP A 279 -23.72 -13.79 6.02
C ASP A 279 -23.42 -12.32 5.70
N ASN A 280 -24.37 -11.44 6.02
CA ASN A 280 -24.26 -9.99 5.78
C ASN A 280 -23.25 -9.28 6.69
N THR A 281 -22.64 -9.98 7.63
CA THR A 281 -21.58 -9.47 8.52
C THR A 281 -20.20 -10.00 8.17
N ALA A 282 -20.12 -10.92 7.21
CA ALA A 282 -18.87 -11.56 6.83
C ALA A 282 -18.21 -10.87 5.62
N PHE A 283 -16.90 -10.92 5.58
CA PHE A 283 -16.02 -10.25 4.62
C PHE A 283 -15.27 -11.30 3.80
N LEU A 284 -15.03 -10.99 2.53
CA LEU A 284 -14.22 -11.79 1.62
C LEU A 284 -12.89 -11.13 1.29
N LYS A 285 -11.84 -11.96 1.20
CA LYS A 285 -10.54 -11.57 0.70
C LYS A 285 -9.92 -12.73 -0.09
N ILE A 286 -9.39 -12.45 -1.26
CA ILE A 286 -8.71 -13.39 -2.13
C ILE A 286 -7.23 -13.05 -2.26
N ARG A 287 -6.41 -14.07 -2.45
CA ARG A 287 -4.96 -13.95 -2.69
C ARG A 287 -4.44 -15.22 -3.37
N HIS A 288 -3.58 -15.08 -4.37
CA HIS A 288 -2.86 -16.22 -4.95
C HIS A 288 -1.69 -16.66 -4.04
N THR A 289 -1.37 -17.95 -4.04
CA THR A 289 -0.11 -18.45 -3.46
C THR A 289 1.07 -17.95 -4.28
N LYS A 290 2.26 -17.81 -3.67
CA LYS A 290 3.46 -17.29 -4.35
C LYS A 290 3.81 -18.03 -5.64
N ASP A 291 3.57 -19.33 -5.68
CA ASP A 291 3.81 -20.19 -6.86
C ASP A 291 2.66 -20.20 -7.88
N PHE A 292 1.63 -19.36 -7.68
CA PHE A 292 0.42 -19.25 -8.50
C PHE A 292 -0.35 -20.56 -8.70
N ARG A 293 -0.12 -21.60 -7.88
CA ARG A 293 -0.84 -22.87 -8.02
C ARG A 293 -2.25 -22.82 -7.45
N PHE A 294 -2.47 -21.99 -6.44
CA PHE A 294 -3.76 -21.87 -5.78
C PHE A 294 -4.16 -20.42 -5.55
N VAL A 295 -5.47 -20.20 -5.43
CA VAL A 295 -6.05 -18.98 -4.90
C VAL A 295 -6.69 -19.30 -3.56
N THR A 296 -6.31 -18.54 -2.55
CA THR A 296 -6.85 -18.60 -1.21
C THR A 296 -8.02 -17.64 -1.11
N VAL A 297 -9.13 -18.10 -0.51
CA VAL A 297 -10.32 -17.29 -0.26
C VAL A 297 -10.55 -17.27 1.24
N LYS A 298 -10.23 -16.15 1.89
CA LYS A 298 -10.50 -15.90 3.29
C LYS A 298 -11.92 -15.33 3.42
N TYR A 299 -12.75 -16.03 4.19
CA TYR A 299 -14.10 -15.63 4.53
C TYR A 299 -14.16 -15.50 6.06
N TYR A 300 -14.57 -14.36 6.61
CA TYR A 300 -14.46 -14.13 8.05
C TYR A 300 -15.47 -13.10 8.56
N CYS A 301 -15.84 -13.19 9.83
CA CYS A 301 -16.65 -12.19 10.53
C CYS A 301 -16.18 -12.04 11.99
N ALA A 302 -16.93 -11.29 12.79
CA ALA A 302 -16.63 -11.09 14.21
C ALA A 302 -16.75 -12.35 15.08
N LYS A 303 -17.20 -13.49 14.52
CA LYS A 303 -17.40 -14.77 15.25
C LYS A 303 -16.50 -15.92 14.80
N TRP A 304 -16.02 -15.93 13.56
CA TRP A 304 -15.24 -17.04 13.00
C TRP A 304 -14.41 -16.57 11.79
N SER A 305 -13.42 -17.37 11.42
CA SER A 305 -12.60 -17.19 10.21
C SER A 305 -12.46 -18.51 9.47
N LYS A 306 -12.57 -18.49 8.14
CA LYS A 306 -12.44 -19.64 7.24
C LYS A 306 -11.48 -19.32 6.11
N VAL A 307 -10.69 -20.31 5.71
CA VAL A 307 -9.83 -20.23 4.53
C VAL A 307 -10.20 -21.38 3.60
N TYR A 308 -10.59 -21.02 2.38
CA TYR A 308 -10.79 -21.96 1.28
C TYR A 308 -9.59 -21.91 0.34
N LEU A 309 -9.31 -23.05 -0.28
CA LEU A 309 -8.28 -23.24 -1.30
C LEU A 309 -8.95 -23.59 -2.62
N MET A 310 -8.61 -22.84 -3.66
CA MET A 310 -9.10 -23.00 -5.02
C MET A 310 -7.93 -23.30 -5.95
N ASN A 311 -8.09 -24.27 -6.85
CA ASN A 311 -7.06 -24.56 -7.86
C ASN A 311 -6.97 -23.40 -8.86
N ALA A 312 -5.82 -22.74 -8.94
CA ALA A 312 -5.66 -21.58 -9.83
C ALA A 312 -5.56 -21.98 -11.31
N ALA A 313 -5.32 -23.25 -11.64
CA ALA A 313 -5.35 -23.74 -13.01
C ALA A 313 -6.77 -24.01 -13.53
N ASP A 314 -7.72 -24.21 -12.62
CA ASP A 314 -9.14 -24.38 -12.93
C ASP A 314 -10.00 -23.79 -11.81
N PRO A 315 -10.17 -22.45 -11.78
CA PRO A 315 -10.96 -21.78 -10.75
C PRO A 315 -12.44 -22.19 -10.72
N LEU A 316 -12.95 -22.79 -11.81
CA LEU A 316 -14.34 -23.23 -11.92
C LEU A 316 -14.58 -24.62 -11.30
N SER A 317 -13.52 -25.37 -10.98
CA SER A 317 -13.60 -26.67 -10.30
C SER A 317 -14.13 -26.60 -8.87
N GLY A 318 -14.28 -25.39 -8.31
CA GLY A 318 -14.74 -25.13 -6.96
C GLY A 318 -13.59 -24.90 -5.97
N MET A 319 -13.96 -24.80 -4.70
CA MET A 319 -13.01 -24.52 -3.62
C MET A 319 -13.28 -25.44 -2.43
N ALA A 320 -12.22 -25.84 -1.73
CA ALA A 320 -12.28 -26.68 -0.54
C ALA A 320 -11.90 -25.87 0.70
N ILE A 321 -12.64 -26.05 1.80
CA ILE A 321 -12.22 -25.48 3.07
C ILE A 321 -10.97 -26.21 3.57
N VAL A 322 -9.94 -25.46 3.96
CA VAL A 322 -8.66 -26.03 4.44
C VAL A 322 -8.33 -25.63 5.87
N TRP A 323 -8.95 -24.56 6.37
CA TRP A 323 -8.79 -24.11 7.74
C TRP A 323 -10.03 -23.35 8.22
N GLU A 324 -10.41 -23.56 9.48
CA GLU A 324 -11.44 -22.83 10.21
C GLU A 324 -10.93 -22.51 11.61
N GLY A 325 -11.25 -21.33 12.10
CA GLY A 325 -10.84 -20.90 13.43
C GLY A 325 -11.66 -19.72 13.95
N GLU A 326 -11.18 -19.14 15.02
CA GLU A 326 -11.82 -18.07 15.76
C GLU A 326 -11.78 -16.72 15.00
N PRO A 327 -12.51 -15.68 15.44
CA PRO A 327 -12.58 -14.42 14.72
C PRO A 327 -11.30 -13.61 14.87
N HIS A 328 -11.05 -12.72 13.92
CA HIS A 328 -9.90 -11.80 13.90
C HIS A 328 -8.51 -12.47 13.87
N VAL A 329 -8.45 -13.78 13.57
CA VAL A 329 -7.19 -14.49 13.36
C VAL A 329 -6.50 -13.97 12.11
N HIS A 330 -5.23 -13.60 12.25
CA HIS A 330 -4.36 -13.36 11.12
C HIS A 330 -3.96 -14.73 10.56
N CYS A 331 -4.26 -14.98 9.29
CA CYS A 331 -3.98 -16.24 8.63
C CYS A 331 -3.58 -15.99 7.19
N VAL A 332 -2.39 -16.44 6.81
CA VAL A 332 -1.87 -16.40 5.45
C VAL A 332 -1.48 -17.83 5.09
N LEU A 333 -2.08 -18.33 4.01
CA LEU A 333 -1.84 -19.68 3.51
C LEU A 333 -0.95 -19.60 2.27
N GLU A 334 0.14 -20.34 2.28
CA GLU A 334 1.05 -20.49 1.15
C GLU A 334 1.18 -21.96 0.78
N HIS A 335 1.47 -22.22 -0.50
CA HIS A 335 1.77 -23.55 -1.02
C HIS A 335 3.23 -23.60 -1.46
N HIS A 336 3.91 -24.68 -1.10
CA HIS A 336 5.27 -24.95 -1.55
C HIS A 336 5.46 -26.47 -1.68
N GLN A 337 5.83 -26.92 -2.89
CA GLN A 337 6.18 -28.32 -3.23
C GLN A 337 5.32 -29.40 -2.53
N GLY A 338 3.99 -29.35 -2.68
CA GLY A 338 3.09 -30.40 -2.17
C GLY A 338 2.72 -30.24 -0.69
N TYR A 339 3.14 -29.16 -0.05
CA TYR A 339 2.74 -28.79 1.31
C TYR A 339 2.05 -27.44 1.35
N LEU A 340 1.12 -27.31 2.28
CA LEU A 340 0.51 -26.05 2.68
C LEU A 340 1.17 -25.57 3.97
N TYR A 341 1.49 -24.28 3.99
CA TYR A 341 2.03 -23.58 5.15
C TYR A 341 1.04 -22.49 5.56
N LEU A 342 0.62 -22.51 6.82
CA LEU A 342 -0.31 -21.56 7.38
C LEU A 342 0.41 -20.72 8.44
N PHE A 343 0.69 -19.47 8.10
CA PHE A 343 1.17 -18.46 9.03
C PHE A 343 -0.02 -17.90 9.81
N THR A 344 -0.04 -18.10 11.11
CA THR A 344 -1.21 -17.77 11.93
C THR A 344 -0.88 -17.38 13.36
N ASN A 345 -1.77 -16.62 14.00
CA ASN A 345 -1.80 -16.38 15.44
C ASN A 345 -3.02 -17.03 16.12
N ALA A 346 -3.61 -18.04 15.48
CA ALA A 346 -4.73 -18.79 16.04
C ALA A 346 -4.40 -19.40 17.40
N SER A 347 -5.43 -19.52 18.23
CA SER A 347 -5.35 -20.11 19.56
C SER A 347 -4.82 -21.54 19.49
N ARG A 348 -3.87 -21.87 20.37
CA ARG A 348 -3.31 -23.22 20.48
C ARG A 348 -3.97 -23.93 21.65
N GLU A 349 -4.56 -25.09 21.40
CA GLU A 349 -5.26 -25.88 22.43
C GLU A 349 -6.34 -25.06 23.19
N GLY A 350 -7.03 -24.16 22.47
CA GLY A 350 -8.05 -23.28 23.04
C GLY A 350 -7.51 -22.10 23.84
N LYS A 351 -6.19 -21.86 23.85
CA LYS A 351 -5.57 -20.72 24.53
C LYS A 351 -5.10 -19.68 23.50
N PRO A 352 -5.42 -18.39 23.70
CA PRO A 352 -4.94 -17.33 22.83
C PRO A 352 -3.41 -17.24 22.92
N VAL A 353 -2.78 -16.92 21.79
CA VAL A 353 -1.34 -16.66 21.70
C VAL A 353 -1.09 -15.22 21.25
N ASP A 354 0.02 -14.65 21.70
CA ASP A 354 0.43 -13.27 21.43
C ASP A 354 1.47 -13.14 20.30
N HIS A 355 1.77 -14.25 19.63
CA HIS A 355 2.77 -14.34 18.57
C HIS A 355 2.27 -15.21 17.42
N HIS A 356 2.86 -15.01 16.24
CA HIS A 356 2.58 -15.88 15.11
C HIS A 356 3.43 -17.15 15.18
N TYR A 357 2.96 -18.18 14.49
CA TYR A 357 3.65 -19.43 14.25
C TYR A 357 3.24 -19.98 12.89
N ILE A 358 3.89 -21.06 12.48
CA ILE A 358 3.65 -21.68 11.18
C ILE A 358 3.14 -23.09 11.43
N LEU A 359 1.98 -23.40 10.87
CA LEU A 359 1.46 -24.75 10.74
C LEU A 359 1.80 -25.27 9.34
N ARG A 360 2.04 -26.57 9.20
CA ARG A 360 2.30 -27.25 7.93
C ARG A 360 1.36 -28.44 7.79
N LYS A 361 1.00 -28.74 6.54
CA LYS A 361 0.18 -29.90 6.20
C LYS A 361 0.46 -30.39 4.76
N PRO A 362 0.50 -31.71 4.49
CA PRO A 362 0.54 -32.22 3.12
C PRO A 362 -0.71 -31.81 2.32
N LEU A 363 -0.54 -31.43 1.05
CA LEU A 363 -1.64 -31.05 0.16
C LEU A 363 -2.66 -32.18 -0.01
N GLU A 364 -2.22 -33.43 -0.03
CA GLU A 364 -3.11 -34.60 -0.18
C GLU A 364 -4.03 -34.81 1.04
N ALA A 365 -3.66 -34.29 2.20
CA ALA A 365 -4.43 -34.42 3.43
C ALA A 365 -5.52 -33.34 3.57
N THR A 366 -5.75 -32.48 2.57
CA THR A 366 -6.68 -31.33 2.67
C THR A 366 -8.12 -31.69 3.03
N SER A 367 -8.54 -32.94 2.85
CA SER A 367 -9.86 -33.42 3.26
C SER A 367 -10.12 -33.35 4.77
N ASP A 368 -9.08 -33.46 5.61
CA ASP A 368 -9.21 -33.32 7.06
C ASP A 368 -8.81 -31.93 7.55
N ILE A 369 -9.78 -31.05 7.78
CA ILE A 369 -9.56 -29.65 8.19
C ILE A 369 -8.71 -29.53 9.46
N SER A 370 -8.73 -30.54 10.35
CA SER A 370 -8.06 -30.48 11.66
C SER A 370 -6.58 -30.90 11.63
N ASN A 371 -6.13 -31.51 10.54
CA ASN A 371 -4.79 -32.11 10.45
C ASN A 371 -3.69 -31.07 10.17
N TRP A 372 -3.57 -30.07 11.03
CA TRP A 372 -2.51 -29.06 10.98
C TRP A 372 -1.49 -29.31 12.09
N GLU A 373 -0.22 -29.39 11.72
CA GLU A 373 0.86 -29.62 12.68
C GLU A 373 1.79 -28.40 12.74
N PRO A 374 2.32 -28.02 13.91
CA PRO A 374 3.34 -26.98 13.98
C PRO A 374 4.56 -27.36 13.14
N ALA A 375 4.94 -26.50 12.19
CA ALA A 375 6.17 -26.69 11.42
C ALA A 375 7.41 -26.61 12.32
N PHE A 376 7.32 -25.83 13.41
CA PHE A 376 8.41 -25.60 14.34
C PHE A 376 7.98 -25.89 15.79
N ALA A 377 8.87 -26.54 16.54
CA ALA A 377 8.63 -26.94 17.92
C ALA A 377 8.55 -25.75 18.86
N GLU A 378 9.63 -24.96 18.85
CA GLU A 378 9.78 -23.77 19.66
C GLU A 378 10.72 -22.81 18.94
N TYR A 379 10.42 -21.53 19.06
CA TYR A 379 11.25 -20.46 18.52
C TYR A 379 12.36 -20.03 19.49
N GLN A 380 12.74 -20.81 20.50
CA GLN A 380 13.88 -20.56 21.41
C GLN A 380 13.96 -19.13 22.00
N GLY A 381 12.82 -18.53 22.37
CA GLY A 381 12.76 -17.15 22.87
C GLY A 381 12.65 -16.07 21.78
N LEU A 382 12.60 -16.48 20.51
CA LEU A 382 12.25 -15.65 19.37
C LEU A 382 10.71 -15.62 19.23
N THR A 383 10.19 -14.49 18.76
CA THR A 383 8.80 -14.36 18.32
C THR A 383 8.77 -14.18 16.81
N LEU A 384 7.95 -14.97 16.11
CA LEU A 384 7.79 -14.82 14.67
C LEU A 384 6.89 -13.61 14.39
N GLN A 385 7.38 -12.69 13.58
CA GLN A 385 6.68 -11.46 13.18
C GLN A 385 6.10 -11.58 11.78
N ASP A 386 6.83 -12.21 10.86
CA ASP A 386 6.41 -12.37 9.47
C ASP A 386 7.15 -13.54 8.80
N VAL A 387 6.64 -13.98 7.65
CA VAL A 387 7.27 -15.00 6.81
C VAL A 387 7.06 -14.70 5.34
N ASP A 388 8.11 -14.91 4.54
CA ASP A 388 8.02 -14.86 3.09
C ASP A 388 8.67 -16.10 2.47
N PHE A 389 8.28 -16.43 1.23
CA PHE A 389 8.64 -17.68 0.57
C PHE A 389 9.22 -17.43 -0.83
N CYS A 390 10.25 -18.21 -1.18
CA CYS A 390 10.64 -18.50 -2.55
C CYS A 390 10.67 -20.02 -2.78
N ASP A 391 11.11 -20.44 -3.97
CA ASP A 391 11.18 -21.82 -4.41
C ASP A 391 12.19 -22.69 -3.65
N SER A 392 13.15 -22.05 -2.98
CA SER A 392 14.28 -22.68 -2.30
C SER A 392 14.36 -22.36 -0.82
N HIS A 393 13.71 -21.29 -0.35
CA HIS A 393 13.81 -20.83 1.03
C HIS A 393 12.49 -20.28 1.56
N MET A 394 12.33 -20.40 2.88
CA MET A 394 11.39 -19.63 3.69
C MET A 394 12.19 -18.65 4.55
N VAL A 395 11.87 -17.37 4.46
CA VAL A 395 12.55 -16.34 5.24
C VAL A 395 11.65 -15.88 6.38
N LEU A 396 12.11 -16.11 7.60
CA LEU A 396 11.43 -15.77 8.85
C LEU A 396 11.93 -14.42 9.36
N THR A 397 11.01 -13.47 9.56
CA THR A 397 11.28 -12.26 10.34
C THR A 397 10.97 -12.56 11.80
N THR A 398 12.01 -12.59 12.63
CA THR A 398 11.90 -12.98 14.04
C THR A 398 12.36 -11.85 14.96
N ARG A 399 11.85 -11.81 16.18
CA ARG A 399 12.24 -10.82 17.19
C ARG A 399 12.72 -11.48 18.46
N GLU A 400 13.88 -11.05 18.94
CA GLU A 400 14.50 -11.43 20.20
C GLU A 400 14.66 -10.19 21.09
N GLY A 401 13.80 -10.04 22.09
CA GLY A 401 13.72 -8.81 22.88
C GLY A 401 13.44 -7.59 21.98
N ARG A 402 14.42 -6.68 21.86
CA ARG A 402 14.33 -5.49 21.00
C ARG A 402 14.93 -5.67 19.61
N SER A 403 15.68 -6.74 19.38
CA SER A 403 16.37 -7.00 18.11
C SER A 403 15.45 -7.75 17.13
N ILE A 404 15.42 -7.30 15.88
CA ILE A 404 14.74 -8.00 14.78
C ILE A 404 15.80 -8.69 13.91
N LYS A 405 15.53 -9.93 13.52
CA LYS A 405 16.45 -10.80 12.78
C LYS A 405 15.73 -11.38 11.58
N LEU A 406 16.44 -11.51 10.46
CA LEU A 406 16.02 -12.30 9.31
C LEU A 406 16.73 -13.66 9.33
N CYS A 407 15.95 -14.74 9.27
CA CYS A 407 16.44 -16.10 9.26
C CYS A 407 15.94 -16.80 7.99
N ALA A 408 16.85 -17.13 7.08
CA ALA A 408 16.52 -17.96 5.92
C ALA A 408 16.58 -19.44 6.33
N VAL A 409 15.58 -20.22 5.92
CA VAL A 409 15.48 -21.66 6.15
C VAL A 409 15.29 -22.32 4.79
N GLU A 410 16.12 -23.31 4.46
CA GLU A 410 16.00 -24.05 3.20
C GLU A 410 14.66 -24.80 3.10
N LEU A 411 14.11 -24.81 1.89
CA LEU A 411 12.94 -25.57 1.49
C LEU A 411 13.29 -26.52 0.32
N PRO A 412 12.59 -27.67 0.17
CA PRO A 412 11.53 -28.15 1.05
C PRO A 412 12.07 -28.59 2.42
N LEU A 413 11.23 -28.46 3.46
CA LEU A 413 11.58 -29.02 4.78
C LEU A 413 11.66 -30.56 4.66
N PRO A 414 12.60 -31.23 5.36
CA PRO A 414 12.77 -32.68 5.28
C PRO A 414 11.48 -33.46 5.53
N ASP A 415 11.35 -34.62 4.89
CA ASP A 415 10.21 -35.52 5.10
C ASP A 415 10.39 -36.37 6.37
N GLY A 416 9.27 -36.86 6.91
CA GLY A 416 9.26 -37.86 7.99
C GLY A 416 9.38 -37.32 9.42
N LYS A 417 9.51 -36.00 9.62
CA LYS A 417 9.43 -35.36 10.94
C LYS A 417 8.28 -34.36 10.97
N HIS A 418 7.43 -34.49 12.00
CA HIS A 418 6.24 -33.65 12.19
C HIS A 418 6.57 -32.21 12.59
N MET A 419 7.72 -31.99 13.26
CA MET A 419 8.04 -30.71 13.87
C MET A 419 9.56 -30.53 13.96
N PHE A 420 10.07 -29.35 13.57
CA PHE A 420 11.50 -29.06 13.51
C PHE A 420 11.93 -28.04 14.57
N HIS A 421 13.14 -28.21 15.11
CA HIS A 421 13.82 -27.08 15.75
C HIS A 421 14.62 -26.33 14.69
N LEU A 422 14.61 -24.99 14.72
CA LEU A 422 15.38 -24.18 13.76
C LEU A 422 16.85 -24.61 13.69
N LYS A 423 17.46 -24.97 14.84
CA LYS A 423 18.84 -25.47 14.93
C LYS A 423 19.13 -26.77 14.16
N GLU A 424 18.11 -27.57 13.90
CA GLU A 424 18.23 -28.83 13.15
C GLU A 424 18.15 -28.62 11.64
N LEU A 425 17.68 -27.45 11.22
CA LEU A 425 17.56 -27.07 9.83
C LEU A 425 18.80 -26.28 9.40
N ASN A 426 19.11 -26.35 8.11
CA ASN A 426 20.07 -25.45 7.49
C ASN A 426 19.47 -24.05 7.46
N HIS A 427 19.70 -23.31 8.54
CA HIS A 427 19.18 -21.96 8.74
C HIS A 427 20.33 -20.96 8.79
N HIS A 428 20.11 -19.79 8.20
CA HIS A 428 21.10 -18.73 8.16
C HIS A 428 20.49 -17.42 8.64
N PHE A 429 21.01 -16.90 9.76
CA PHE A 429 20.67 -15.56 10.22
C PHE A 429 21.49 -14.53 9.44
N LEU A 430 20.79 -13.62 8.76
CA LEU A 430 21.44 -12.52 8.04
C LEU A 430 22.00 -11.51 9.06
N PRO A 431 23.26 -11.07 8.90
CA PRO A 431 23.83 -10.04 9.76
C PRO A 431 23.14 -8.71 9.48
N LEU A 432 22.35 -8.24 10.45
CA LEU A 432 21.69 -6.94 10.39
C LEU A 432 22.33 -5.97 11.37
N PRO A 433 22.41 -4.66 11.03
CA PRO A 433 22.85 -3.66 11.99
C PRO A 433 21.97 -3.64 13.24
N THR A 434 22.57 -3.45 14.41
CA THR A 434 21.86 -3.51 15.70
C THR A 434 20.83 -2.40 15.90
N TYR A 435 20.89 -1.34 15.07
CA TYR A 435 19.97 -0.21 15.10
C TYR A 435 18.70 -0.42 14.25
N VAL A 436 18.59 -1.52 13.49
CA VAL A 436 17.37 -1.85 12.73
C VAL A 436 16.20 -2.03 13.69
N SER A 437 15.14 -1.24 13.50
CA SER A 437 13.95 -1.27 14.37
C SER A 437 12.73 -1.90 13.71
N HIS A 438 12.65 -1.89 12.38
CA HIS A 438 11.62 -2.57 11.61
C HIS A 438 12.19 -3.19 10.35
N ILE A 439 11.59 -4.32 9.97
CA ILE A 439 11.83 -5.02 8.70
C ILE A 439 10.48 -5.26 8.07
N TYR A 440 10.35 -4.88 6.81
CA TYR A 440 9.16 -5.13 6.00
C TYR A 440 9.54 -6.02 4.82
N PRO A 441 8.73 -7.02 4.46
CA PRO A 441 8.94 -7.75 3.21
C PRO A 441 8.83 -6.78 2.04
N GLY A 442 9.81 -6.84 1.14
CA GLY A 442 9.76 -6.14 -0.13
C GLY A 442 8.83 -6.85 -1.13
N PRO A 443 8.69 -6.31 -2.34
CA PRO A 443 7.86 -6.92 -3.37
C PRO A 443 8.54 -8.16 -3.97
N ASN A 444 8.39 -9.31 -3.31
CA ASN A 444 8.96 -10.61 -3.72
C ASN A 444 7.96 -11.41 -4.56
N TYR A 445 7.62 -10.92 -5.75
CA TYR A 445 6.63 -11.57 -6.64
C TYR A 445 7.18 -12.79 -7.38
N ASP A 446 8.48 -12.79 -7.68
CA ASP A 446 9.11 -13.89 -8.42
C ASP A 446 9.49 -15.02 -7.47
N TYR A 447 8.61 -16.01 -7.34
CA TYR A 447 8.80 -17.17 -6.48
C TYR A 447 10.08 -17.95 -6.80
N TYR A 448 10.53 -17.96 -8.06
CA TYR A 448 11.74 -18.67 -8.48
C TYR A 448 13.00 -17.79 -8.44
N SER A 449 12.91 -16.58 -7.87
CA SER A 449 14.06 -15.72 -7.70
C SER A 449 14.94 -16.22 -6.56
N GLY A 450 16.22 -16.48 -6.86
CA GLY A 450 17.27 -16.67 -5.85
C GLY A 450 17.70 -15.36 -5.17
N THR A 451 16.77 -14.42 -4.99
CA THR A 451 17.00 -13.13 -4.34
C THR A 451 15.67 -12.64 -3.80
N MET A 452 15.64 -12.33 -2.50
CA MET A 452 14.50 -11.76 -1.81
C MET A 452 14.84 -10.36 -1.28
N ARG A 453 13.85 -9.48 -1.25
CA ARG A 453 14.01 -8.08 -0.87
C ARG A 453 13.26 -7.81 0.41
N PHE A 454 13.85 -6.99 1.25
CA PHE A 454 13.29 -6.52 2.49
C PHE A 454 13.59 -5.03 2.60
N THR A 455 12.71 -4.24 3.19
CA THR A 455 13.00 -2.86 3.53
C THR A 455 13.30 -2.80 5.01
N VAL A 456 14.46 -2.25 5.36
CA VAL A 456 14.82 -2.00 6.76
C VAL A 456 14.63 -0.53 7.06
N SER A 457 14.12 -0.23 8.25
CA SER A 457 13.96 1.16 8.68
C SER A 457 14.34 1.33 10.15
N THR A 458 14.67 2.58 10.47
CA THR A 458 15.06 3.01 11.81
C THR A 458 14.47 4.39 12.08
N PRO A 459 14.36 4.83 13.34
CA PRO A 459 13.86 6.17 13.64
C PRO A 459 14.78 7.30 13.14
N VAL A 460 16.03 7.00 12.76
CA VAL A 460 17.07 8.00 12.43
C VAL A 460 17.63 7.86 11.01
N VAL A 461 17.34 6.76 10.31
CA VAL A 461 17.70 6.46 8.92
C VAL A 461 16.41 6.05 8.21
N THR A 462 16.07 6.80 7.15
CA THR A 462 14.92 6.52 6.27
C THR A 462 15.06 5.16 5.59
N GLU A 463 13.95 4.58 5.16
CA GLU A 463 13.88 3.24 4.54
C GLU A 463 15.03 2.95 3.57
N GLU A 464 15.80 1.90 3.86
CA GLU A 464 16.85 1.38 2.98
C GLU A 464 16.43 0.01 2.44
N PRO A 465 16.45 -0.20 1.12
CA PRO A 465 16.21 -1.52 0.55
C PRO A 465 17.38 -2.44 0.88
N LEU A 466 17.09 -3.51 1.60
CA LEU A 466 17.99 -4.62 1.86
C LEU A 466 17.70 -5.73 0.84
N ILE A 467 18.73 -6.17 0.13
CA ILE A 467 18.64 -7.32 -0.77
C ILE A 467 19.26 -8.51 -0.04
N CYS A 468 18.45 -9.52 0.24
CA CYS A 468 18.90 -10.80 0.76
C CYS A 468 19.10 -11.76 -0.42
N LEU A 469 20.31 -12.32 -0.52
CA LEU A 469 20.64 -13.38 -1.48
C LEU A 469 20.09 -14.72 -0.98
#